data_AF-A0A8C3SAN8-F1
#
_entry.id   AF-A0A8C3SAN8-F1
#
_cell.length_a   1.000
_cell.length_b   1.000
_cell.length_c   1.000
_cell.angle_alpha   90.00
_cell.angle_beta   90.00
_cell.angle_gamma   90.00
#
_symmetry.space_group_name_H-M   'P 1'
#
loop_
_entity.id
_entity.type
_entity.pdbx_description
1 polymer ?
#
loop_
_entity_poly.entity_id
_entity_poly.type
_entity_poly.pdbx_seq_one_letter_code
_entity_poly.pdbx_strand_id
1 'polypeptide(L)'
;ALQPLQIGPFSIVQVPGRGCGGSLGGLSRRDTTPLHFLSQTRFPPQEERPLTHFQYVAWPDRGIPDNYSHFLEMIEHVRLTQGGDPAPVCVHCSAGCGRTGVICILEHVRHLLLQQSIPPNFSIFDIVLAMRKQRPSAVQTLVSPPGSPPAGRLPRATQRPVLGEGGALGAPPSHSPNVAVSPLSGRSSTSFCTTPWPRCSAPPWPPPSTRTSRR
;
A
#
# COMPACT_ATOMS: atom_id res chain seq x y z
N ALA A 1 9.56 -28.28 10.80
CA ALA A 1 9.53 -27.47 9.57
C ALA A 1 8.07 -27.22 9.20
N LEU A 2 7.70 -25.98 8.87
CA LEU A 2 6.34 -25.68 8.39
C LEU A 2 6.17 -26.34 7.01
N GLN A 3 5.03 -27.01 6.78
CA GLN A 3 4.74 -27.62 5.48
C GLN A 3 4.56 -26.54 4.40
N PRO A 4 5.06 -26.76 3.16
CA PRO A 4 4.85 -25.84 2.05
C PRO A 4 3.36 -25.60 1.74
N LEU A 5 2.95 -24.34 1.66
CA LEU A 5 1.60 -23.96 1.25
C LEU A 5 1.48 -24.03 -0.29
N GLN A 6 0.45 -24.70 -0.77
CA GLN A 6 0.22 -24.88 -2.21
C GLN A 6 -0.95 -24.04 -2.71
N ILE A 7 -0.69 -23.23 -3.73
CA ILE A 7 -1.69 -22.36 -4.36
C ILE A 7 -1.52 -22.48 -5.88
N GLY A 8 -2.29 -23.37 -6.50
CA GLY A 8 -2.18 -23.65 -7.94
C GLY A 8 -0.75 -24.10 -8.31
N PRO A 9 -0.07 -23.44 -9.27
CA PRO A 9 1.29 -23.81 -9.68
C PRO A 9 2.38 -23.34 -8.70
N PHE A 10 2.02 -22.61 -7.64
CA PHE A 10 2.96 -22.01 -6.69
C PHE A 10 3.06 -22.83 -5.41
N SER A 11 4.30 -23.09 -5.01
CA SER A 11 4.66 -23.62 -3.69
C SER A 11 5.28 -22.48 -2.88
N ILE A 12 4.69 -22.15 -1.74
CA ILE A 12 5.16 -21.07 -0.85
C ILE A 12 5.70 -21.70 0.42
N VAL A 13 6.97 -21.45 0.71
CA VAL A 13 7.66 -21.97 1.89
C VAL A 13 8.11 -20.79 2.74
N GLN A 14 7.71 -20.76 4.01
CA GLN A 14 8.29 -19.81 4.95
C GLN A 14 9.71 -20.26 5.29
N VAL A 15 10.69 -19.40 4.99
CA VAL A 15 12.10 -19.67 5.29
C VAL A 15 12.48 -19.02 6.61
N PRO A 16 13.34 -19.65 7.43
CA PRO A 16 13.90 -19.01 8.60
C PRO A 16 14.55 -17.69 8.16
N GLY A 17 14.27 -16.61 8.87
CA GLY A 17 14.84 -15.31 8.53
C GLY A 17 16.36 -15.40 8.54
N ARG A 18 16.98 -15.32 7.36
CA ARG A 18 18.38 -14.92 7.29
C ARG A 18 18.37 -13.52 7.88
N GLY A 19 19.05 -13.33 9.02
CA GLY A 19 19.23 -11.98 9.54
C GLY A 19 19.73 -11.13 8.38
N CYS A 20 18.96 -10.13 7.96
CA CYS A 20 19.47 -9.13 7.04
C CYS A 20 20.78 -8.66 7.66
N GLY A 21 21.89 -8.82 6.95
CA GLY A 21 23.26 -8.60 7.45
C GLY A 21 23.60 -7.15 7.79
N GLY A 22 22.61 -6.34 8.14
CA GLY A 22 22.77 -5.06 8.82
C GLY A 22 21.97 -5.14 10.11
N SER A 23 22.59 -4.78 11.23
CA SER A 23 21.90 -4.54 12.50
C SER A 23 20.86 -3.43 12.30
N LEU A 24 19.68 -3.77 11.80
CA LEU A 24 18.50 -2.92 11.76
C LEU A 24 17.87 -2.92 13.15
N GLY A 25 18.57 -2.29 14.10
CA GLY A 25 17.96 -1.85 15.34
C GLY A 25 16.88 -0.83 14.98
N GLY A 26 15.67 -1.01 15.51
CA GLY A 26 14.57 -0.05 15.29
C GLY A 26 13.22 -0.71 15.12
N LEU A 27 13.10 -1.78 14.31
CA LEU A 27 11.78 -2.37 14.06
C LEU A 27 11.16 -2.96 15.33
N SER A 28 10.05 -2.38 15.80
CA SER A 28 9.25 -2.96 16.87
C SER A 28 8.70 -4.33 16.46
N ARG A 29 9.34 -5.41 16.93
CA ARG A 29 8.92 -6.80 16.71
C ARG A 29 7.55 -7.13 17.31
N ARG A 30 7.05 -6.29 18.22
CA ARG A 30 5.70 -6.42 18.79
C ARG A 30 4.63 -5.97 17.79
N ASP A 31 4.94 -4.94 17.01
CA ASP A 31 3.98 -4.27 16.14
C ASP A 31 4.14 -4.67 14.68
N THR A 32 5.35 -5.06 14.27
CA THR A 32 5.67 -5.51 12.92
C THR A 32 6.41 -6.84 12.94
N THR A 33 5.88 -7.81 12.21
CA THR A 33 6.53 -9.11 11.99
C THR A 33 7.01 -9.21 10.54
N PRO A 34 8.34 -9.16 10.29
CA PRO A 34 8.88 -9.52 8.98
C PRO A 34 8.86 -11.04 8.80
N LEU A 35 8.28 -11.51 7.71
CA LEU A 35 8.17 -12.90 7.32
C LEU A 35 8.88 -13.08 5.98
N HIS A 36 9.78 -14.07 5.90
CA HIS A 36 10.48 -14.38 4.66
C HIS A 36 9.88 -15.64 4.05
N PHE A 37 9.58 -15.58 2.76
CA PHE A 37 9.04 -16.68 1.99
C PHE A 37 9.90 -16.96 0.77
N LEU A 38 9.91 -18.21 0.33
CA LEU A 38 10.38 -18.61 -0.98
C LEU A 38 9.17 -19.08 -1.77
N SER A 39 8.89 -18.43 -2.90
CA SER A 39 7.87 -18.86 -3.86
C SER A 39 8.55 -19.65 -4.97
N GLN A 40 8.05 -20.85 -5.27
CA GLN A 40 8.60 -21.73 -6.30
C GLN A 40 7.50 -22.11 -7.29
N THR A 41 7.78 -22.06 -8.59
CA THR A 41 6.90 -22.66 -9.61
C THR A 41 7.11 -24.16 -9.68
N ARG A 42 6.03 -24.95 -9.73
CA ARG A 42 6.10 -26.42 -9.81
C ARG A 42 6.29 -26.97 -11.22
N PHE A 43 5.99 -26.17 -12.24
CA PHE A 43 6.11 -26.57 -13.63
C PHE A 43 7.28 -25.87 -14.29
N PRO A 44 7.95 -26.52 -15.26
CA PRO A 44 9.05 -25.91 -16.00
C PRO A 44 8.62 -24.63 -16.74
N PRO A 45 9.47 -23.58 -16.76
CA PRO A 45 10.73 -23.47 -16.01
C PRO A 45 10.47 -23.32 -14.50
N GLN A 46 11.22 -24.08 -13.70
CA GLN A 46 11.19 -23.97 -12.24
C GLN A 46 11.94 -22.69 -11.85
N GLU A 47 11.20 -21.72 -11.33
CA GLU A 47 11.69 -20.45 -10.86
C GLU A 47 11.46 -20.33 -9.36
N GLU A 48 12.46 -19.80 -8.67
CA GLU A 48 12.36 -19.49 -7.25
C GLU A 48 12.49 -17.99 -7.03
N ARG A 49 11.60 -17.44 -6.22
CA ARG A 49 11.56 -16.00 -5.91
C ARG A 49 11.49 -15.80 -4.40
N PRO A 50 12.50 -15.15 -3.79
CA PRO A 50 12.43 -14.76 -2.40
C PRO A 50 11.45 -13.60 -2.25
N LEU A 51 10.57 -13.69 -1.25
CA LEU A 51 9.59 -12.67 -0.91
C LEU A 51 9.78 -12.26 0.54
N THR A 52 9.73 -10.95 0.82
CA THR A 52 9.65 -10.45 2.18
C THR A 52 8.30 -9.82 2.44
N HIS A 53 7.64 -10.25 3.50
CA HIS A 53 6.31 -9.82 3.88
C HIS A 53 6.35 -9.13 5.24
N PHE A 54 5.99 -7.86 5.26
CA PHE A 54 5.89 -7.06 6.48
C PHE A 54 4.45 -7.05 6.97
N GLN A 55 4.21 -7.68 8.13
CA GLN A 55 2.90 -7.73 8.74
C GLN A 55 2.82 -6.74 9.91
N TYR A 56 2.06 -5.66 9.74
CA TYR A 56 1.83 -4.65 10.79
C TYR A 56 0.55 -4.97 11.57
N VAL A 57 0.69 -5.33 12.84
CA VAL A 57 -0.41 -5.85 13.68
C VAL A 57 -0.97 -4.83 14.67
N ALA A 58 -0.28 -3.71 14.89
CA ALA A 58 -0.70 -2.67 15.85
C ALA A 58 -1.73 -1.66 15.29
N TRP A 59 -2.32 -1.92 14.12
CA TRP A 59 -3.36 -1.06 13.56
C TRP A 59 -4.77 -1.59 13.89
N PRO A 60 -5.55 -0.93 14.76
CA PRO A 60 -6.89 -1.38 15.13
C PRO A 60 -7.91 -1.23 13.99
N ASP A 61 -9.02 -1.97 14.07
CA ASP A 61 -10.11 -1.94 13.08
C ASP A 61 -10.89 -0.64 13.05
N ARG A 62 -11.02 0.00 14.21
CA ARG A 62 -11.73 1.26 14.37
C ARG A 62 -10.79 2.29 14.97
N GLY A 63 -9.94 2.89 14.12
CA GLY A 63 -9.04 3.95 14.54
C GLY A 63 -7.72 3.93 13.79
N ILE A 64 -6.70 4.43 14.47
CA ILE A 64 -5.32 4.55 14.00
C ILE A 64 -4.39 3.94 15.07
N PRO A 65 -3.15 3.59 14.71
CA PRO A 65 -2.19 3.10 15.70
C PRO A 65 -1.95 4.16 16.79
N ASP A 66 -1.82 3.73 18.05
CA ASP A 66 -1.54 4.63 19.17
C ASP A 66 -0.14 5.27 19.06
N ASN A 67 0.80 4.54 18.45
CA ASN A 67 2.14 5.01 18.16
C ASN A 67 2.44 4.90 16.65
N TYR A 68 2.65 6.05 16.01
CA TYR A 68 3.00 6.12 14.60
C TYR A 68 4.48 5.81 14.33
N SER A 69 5.38 5.89 15.31
CA SER A 69 6.82 5.68 15.10
C SER A 69 7.10 4.29 14.54
N HIS A 70 6.51 3.25 15.14
CA HIS A 70 6.67 1.87 14.68
C HIS A 70 6.08 1.62 13.29
N PHE A 71 5.04 2.38 12.93
CA PHE A 71 4.46 2.34 11.59
C PHE A 71 5.40 2.98 10.55
N LEU A 72 6.03 4.12 10.89
CA LEU A 72 7.04 4.76 10.05
C LEU A 72 8.31 3.91 9.91
N GLU A 73 8.76 3.30 11.01
CA GLU A 73 9.88 2.35 11.02
C GLU A 73 9.61 1.18 10.07
N MET A 74 8.40 0.61 10.07
CA MET A 74 8.03 -0.46 9.15
C MET A 74 8.15 -0.02 7.68
N ILE A 75 7.69 1.18 7.33
CA ILE A 75 7.79 1.72 5.98
C ILE A 75 9.27 1.89 5.56
N GLU A 76 10.11 2.36 6.47
CA GLU A 76 11.55 2.47 6.22
C GLU A 76 12.19 1.09 5.99
N HIS A 77 11.84 0.07 6.78
CA HIS A 77 12.35 -1.28 6.61
C HIS A 77 11.88 -1.92 5.29
N VAL A 78 10.63 -1.67 4.88
CA VAL A 78 10.11 -2.07 3.57
C VAL A 78 10.98 -1.49 2.46
N ARG A 79 11.35 -0.21 2.55
CA ARG A 79 12.20 0.45 1.55
C ARG A 79 13.63 -0.07 1.54
N LEU A 80 14.22 -0.28 2.71
CA LEU A 80 15.56 -0.86 2.83
C LEU A 80 15.60 -2.27 2.25
N THR A 81 14.53 -3.05 2.42
CA THR A 81 14.40 -4.40 1.88
C THR A 81 14.17 -4.41 0.38
N GLN A 82 13.35 -3.49 -0.14
CA GLN A 82 13.17 -3.30 -1.58
C GLN A 82 14.46 -2.85 -2.26
N GLY A 83 15.26 -2.02 -1.58
CA GLY A 83 16.50 -1.47 -2.12
C GLY A 83 16.24 -0.71 -3.42
N GLY A 84 17.02 -1.02 -4.46
CA GLY A 84 16.88 -0.45 -5.80
C GLY A 84 15.94 -1.21 -6.74
N ASP A 85 15.23 -2.25 -6.26
CA ASP A 85 14.35 -3.06 -7.11
C ASP A 85 13.18 -2.21 -7.65
N PRO A 86 13.05 -2.04 -8.99
CA PRO A 86 11.99 -1.24 -9.59
C PRO A 86 10.62 -1.93 -9.57
N ALA A 87 10.54 -3.20 -9.14
CA ALA A 87 9.27 -3.92 -9.01
C ALA A 87 8.34 -3.20 -8.02
N PRO A 88 7.02 -3.29 -8.22
CA PRO A 88 6.11 -2.67 -7.29
C PRO A 88 6.12 -3.40 -5.94
N VAL A 89 6.10 -2.67 -4.83
CA VAL A 89 5.72 -3.21 -3.52
C VAL A 89 4.21 -3.44 -3.48
N CYS A 90 3.78 -4.65 -3.10
CA CYS A 90 2.38 -5.00 -2.91
C CYS A 90 1.91 -4.54 -1.53
N VAL A 91 0.81 -3.79 -1.45
CA VAL A 91 0.24 -3.32 -0.19
C VAL A 91 -1.22 -3.74 -0.11
N HIS A 92 -1.62 -4.40 0.96
CA HIS A 92 -3.01 -4.78 1.16
C HIS A 92 -3.44 -4.70 2.61
N CYS A 93 -4.74 -4.55 2.87
CA CYS A 93 -5.31 -4.74 4.21
C CYS A 93 -6.33 -5.89 4.15
N SER A 94 -7.55 -5.68 4.63
CA SER A 94 -8.70 -6.55 4.33
C SER A 94 -9.33 -6.17 2.98
N ALA A 95 -9.99 -5.00 2.90
CA ALA A 95 -10.63 -4.51 1.66
C ALA A 95 -9.68 -3.83 0.65
N GLY A 96 -8.42 -3.57 1.05
CA GLY A 96 -7.45 -2.87 0.21
C GLY A 96 -7.78 -1.40 -0.07
N CYS A 97 -8.36 -0.69 0.91
CA CYS A 97 -8.85 0.69 0.74
C CYS A 97 -8.27 1.65 1.81
N GLY A 98 -8.73 1.55 3.06
CA GLY A 98 -8.38 2.49 4.13
C GLY A 98 -6.88 2.54 4.45
N ARG A 99 -6.37 1.52 5.17
CA ARG A 99 -4.96 1.45 5.60
C ARG A 99 -3.99 1.36 4.42
N THR A 100 -4.39 0.63 3.36
CA THR A 100 -3.64 0.58 2.10
C THR A 100 -3.43 1.97 1.52
N GLY A 101 -4.49 2.78 1.43
CA GLY A 101 -4.39 4.16 0.95
C GLY A 101 -3.46 5.00 1.83
N VAL A 102 -3.52 4.86 3.16
CA VAL A 102 -2.61 5.59 4.06
C VAL A 102 -1.15 5.21 3.82
N ILE A 103 -0.82 3.91 3.72
CA ILE A 103 0.54 3.45 3.42
C ILE A 103 1.03 4.02 2.08
N CYS A 104 0.22 3.91 1.03
CA CYS A 104 0.59 4.40 -0.30
C CYS A 104 0.81 5.92 -0.35
N ILE A 105 -0.05 6.70 0.32
CA ILE A 105 0.07 8.17 0.35
C ILE A 105 1.30 8.58 1.14
N LEU A 106 1.48 7.99 2.33
CA LEU A 106 2.58 8.32 3.20
C LEU A 106 3.92 8.03 2.54
N GLU A 107 4.02 6.91 1.85
CA GLU A 107 5.21 6.59 1.07
C GLU A 107 5.41 7.56 -0.10
N HIS A 108 4.35 7.92 -0.82
CA HIS A 108 4.46 8.90 -1.90
C HIS A 108 4.98 10.25 -1.37
N VAL A 109 4.44 10.73 -0.25
CA VAL A 109 4.90 11.97 0.40
C VAL A 109 6.33 11.83 0.90
N ARG A 110 6.70 10.70 1.53
CA ARG A 110 8.09 10.40 1.93
C ARG A 110 9.03 10.49 0.73
N HIS A 111 8.66 9.90 -0.41
CA HIS A 111 9.47 9.97 -1.62
C HIS A 111 9.66 11.41 -2.10
N LEU A 112 8.58 12.22 -2.14
CA LEU A 112 8.68 13.64 -2.51
C LEU A 112 9.62 14.42 -1.57
N LEU A 113 9.54 14.16 -0.26
CA LEU A 113 10.40 14.78 0.74
C LEU A 113 11.88 14.40 0.54
N LEU A 114 12.17 13.11 0.36
CA LEU A 114 13.55 12.63 0.16
C LEU A 114 14.16 13.13 -1.15
N GLN A 115 13.35 13.32 -2.18
CA GLN A 115 13.78 13.90 -3.46
C GLN A 115 13.77 15.44 -3.47
N GLN A 116 13.42 16.08 -2.35
CA GLN A 116 13.28 17.55 -2.26
C GLN A 116 12.37 18.13 -3.37
N SER A 117 11.33 17.38 -3.73
CA SER A 117 10.45 17.64 -4.87
C SER A 117 9.02 17.98 -4.46
N ILE A 118 8.85 18.53 -3.25
CA ILE A 118 7.55 18.98 -2.76
C ILE A 118 7.11 20.20 -3.59
N PRO A 119 5.96 20.13 -4.29
CA PRO A 119 5.48 21.24 -5.10
C PRO A 119 5.01 22.40 -4.20
N PRO A 120 5.05 23.66 -4.68
CA PRO A 120 4.66 24.83 -3.88
C PRO A 120 3.19 24.81 -3.45
N ASN A 121 2.32 24.13 -4.20
CA ASN A 121 0.91 23.92 -3.90
C ASN A 121 0.62 22.52 -3.33
N PHE A 122 1.57 21.95 -2.57
CA PHE A 122 1.42 20.63 -1.96
C PHE A 122 0.18 20.55 -1.08
N SER A 123 -0.62 19.50 -1.32
CA SER A 123 -1.91 19.30 -0.67
C SER A 123 -2.16 17.81 -0.50
N ILE A 124 -2.21 17.36 0.76
CA ILE A 124 -2.54 15.97 1.10
C ILE A 124 -3.94 15.62 0.57
N PHE A 125 -4.87 16.59 0.61
CA PHE A 125 -6.21 16.40 0.06
C PHE A 125 -6.18 16.06 -1.43
N ASP A 126 -5.39 16.77 -2.22
CA ASP A 126 -5.29 16.52 -3.66
C ASP A 126 -4.62 15.18 -3.96
N ILE A 127 -3.63 14.78 -3.15
CA ILE A 127 -3.03 13.44 -3.23
C ILE A 127 -4.05 12.34 -2.91
N VAL A 128 -4.85 12.50 -1.85
CA VAL A 128 -5.92 11.56 -1.50
C VAL A 128 -6.95 11.47 -2.63
N LEU A 129 -7.37 12.63 -3.16
CA LEU A 129 -8.34 12.69 -4.26
C LEU A 129 -7.80 12.02 -5.53
N ALA A 130 -6.54 12.28 -5.87
CA ALA A 130 -5.86 11.62 -6.99
C ALA A 130 -5.77 10.11 -6.79
N MET A 131 -5.43 9.64 -5.59
CA MET A 131 -5.38 8.22 -5.27
C MET A 131 -6.75 7.55 -5.37
N ARG A 132 -7.82 8.23 -4.93
CA ARG A 132 -9.20 7.72 -5.03
C ARG A 132 -9.68 7.53 -6.47
N LYS A 133 -9.10 8.23 -7.44
CA LYS A 133 -9.36 8.01 -8.87
C LYS A 133 -8.77 6.68 -9.38
N GLN A 134 -7.68 6.22 -8.78
CA GLN A 134 -7.00 4.97 -9.15
C GLN A 134 -7.52 3.78 -8.32
N ARG A 135 -7.83 4.01 -7.05
CA ARG A 135 -8.34 3.02 -6.11
C ARG A 135 -9.55 3.58 -5.35
N PRO A 136 -10.77 3.19 -5.69
CA PRO A 136 -11.98 3.70 -5.05
C PRO A 136 -11.91 3.55 -3.53
N SER A 137 -12.33 4.60 -2.81
CA SER A 137 -12.35 4.62 -1.35
C SER A 137 -10.97 4.52 -0.67
N ALA A 138 -9.86 4.80 -1.36
CA ALA A 138 -8.57 4.98 -0.70
C ALA A 138 -8.69 6.00 0.45
N VAL A 139 -8.20 5.63 1.64
CA VAL A 139 -8.39 6.35 2.92
C VAL A 139 -9.87 6.51 3.29
N GLN A 140 -10.39 5.65 4.18
CA GLN A 140 -11.85 5.55 4.42
C GLN A 140 -12.35 6.33 5.63
N THR A 141 -11.54 6.50 6.66
CA THR A 141 -12.03 6.96 7.97
C THR A 141 -11.53 8.37 8.25
N LEU A 142 -12.46 9.29 8.50
CA LEU A 142 -12.17 10.50 9.26
C LEU A 142 -12.06 10.07 10.73
N VAL A 143 -10.84 10.06 11.26
CA VAL A 143 -10.66 9.81 12.70
C VAL A 143 -11.08 11.08 13.42
N SER A 144 -12.11 10.96 14.24
CA SER A 144 -12.53 12.04 15.11
C SER A 144 -11.44 12.22 16.19
N PRO A 145 -10.95 13.44 16.45
CA PRO A 145 -10.06 13.67 17.58
C PRO A 145 -10.71 13.19 18.89
N PRO A 146 -9.91 12.75 19.88
CA PRO A 146 -10.44 12.33 21.17
C PRO A 146 -11.33 13.45 21.75
N GLY A 147 -12.58 13.13 22.09
CA GLY A 147 -13.57 14.09 22.59
C GLY A 147 -14.56 14.64 21.55
N SER A 148 -14.49 14.23 20.28
CA SER A 148 -15.51 14.64 19.30
C SER A 148 -16.81 13.84 19.45
N PRO A 149 -17.99 14.43 19.21
CA PRO A 149 -19.23 13.66 19.09
C PRO A 149 -19.14 12.67 17.91
N PRO A 150 -19.85 11.52 17.98
CA PRO A 150 -19.80 10.51 16.92
C PRO A 150 -20.19 11.14 15.58
N ALA A 151 -19.32 10.99 14.57
CA ALA A 151 -19.53 11.55 13.25
C ALA A 151 -20.85 11.03 12.65
N GLY A 152 -21.81 11.94 12.46
CA GLY A 152 -23.04 11.65 11.74
C GLY A 152 -22.72 11.09 10.35
N ARG A 153 -23.48 10.06 9.95
CA ARG A 153 -23.38 9.43 8.64
C ARG A 153 -23.48 10.51 7.55
N LEU A 154 -22.41 10.71 6.77
CA LEU A 154 -22.44 11.59 5.59
C LEU A 154 -23.62 11.17 4.67
N PRO A 155 -24.48 12.10 4.25
CA PRO A 155 -25.63 11.77 3.42
C PRO A 155 -25.21 11.23 2.05
N ARG A 156 -25.98 10.25 1.58
CA ARG A 156 -25.78 9.47 0.34
C ARG A 156 -26.13 10.28 -0.93
N ALA A 157 -25.64 11.51 -1.07
CA ALA A 157 -26.02 12.40 -2.16
C ALA A 157 -24.81 13.15 -2.74
N THR A 158 -24.01 12.47 -3.55
CA THR A 158 -23.31 13.01 -4.75
C THR A 158 -22.63 11.86 -5.49
N GLN A 159 -23.41 10.91 -6.01
CA GLN A 159 -22.95 10.10 -7.14
C GLN A 159 -23.80 10.53 -8.33
N ARG A 160 -23.26 11.44 -9.16
CA ARG A 160 -23.81 11.67 -10.50
C ARG A 160 -23.42 10.45 -11.34
N PRO A 161 -24.33 9.88 -12.15
CA PRO A 161 -23.99 8.76 -13.02
C PRO A 161 -23.03 9.27 -14.10
N VAL A 162 -21.86 8.64 -14.22
CA VAL A 162 -20.99 8.81 -15.38
C VAL A 162 -21.41 7.74 -16.39
N LEU A 163 -21.98 8.20 -17.51
CA LEU A 163 -22.22 7.41 -18.71
C LEU A 163 -20.89 6.79 -19.16
N GLY A 164 -20.90 5.49 -19.38
CA GLY A 164 -19.73 4.75 -19.83
C GLY A 164 -19.44 4.99 -21.30
N GLU A 165 -18.17 5.15 -21.63
CA GLU A 165 -17.64 4.81 -22.94
C GLU A 165 -16.49 3.82 -22.76
N GLY A 166 -16.58 2.73 -23.51
CA GLY A 166 -15.63 1.63 -23.49
C GLY A 166 -14.36 1.96 -24.29
N GLY A 167 -13.25 1.41 -23.82
CA GLY A 167 -11.97 1.42 -24.54
C GLY A 167 -11.09 0.32 -23.97
N ALA A 168 -11.04 -0.81 -24.66
CA ALA A 168 -10.18 -1.94 -24.35
C ALA A 168 -8.73 -1.63 -24.72
N LEU A 169 -7.77 -1.75 -23.79
CA LEU A 169 -6.34 -1.84 -24.12
C LEU A 169 -5.56 -2.65 -23.07
N GLY A 170 -4.97 -3.76 -23.54
CA GLY A 170 -3.61 -4.22 -23.21
C GLY A 170 -3.31 -4.75 -21.81
N ALA A 171 -3.08 -6.07 -21.71
CA ALA A 171 -2.46 -6.69 -20.54
C ALA A 171 -1.01 -6.19 -20.33
N PRO A 172 -0.58 -5.88 -19.10
CA PRO A 172 0.81 -5.56 -18.79
C PRO A 172 1.65 -6.83 -18.55
N PRO A 173 2.98 -6.78 -18.76
CA PRO A 173 3.86 -7.94 -18.66
C PRO A 173 4.06 -8.40 -17.22
N SER A 174 4.25 -9.71 -17.07
CA SER A 174 4.36 -10.46 -15.82
C SER A 174 5.74 -10.32 -15.16
N HIS A 175 5.87 -9.41 -14.20
CA HIS A 175 6.92 -9.48 -13.18
C HIS A 175 6.31 -9.29 -11.80
N SER A 176 6.53 -10.30 -10.94
CA SER A 176 5.89 -10.40 -9.62
C SER A 176 6.62 -9.53 -8.58
N PRO A 177 5.89 -8.95 -7.62
CA PRO A 177 6.46 -8.09 -6.58
C PRO A 177 7.23 -8.91 -5.52
N ASN A 178 8.44 -8.47 -5.14
CA ASN A 178 9.30 -9.14 -4.14
C ASN A 178 9.02 -8.73 -2.69
N VAL A 179 8.16 -7.73 -2.46
CA VAL A 179 7.83 -7.25 -1.11
C VAL A 179 6.34 -7.03 -0.96
N ALA A 180 5.76 -7.56 0.12
CA ALA A 180 4.36 -7.41 0.48
C ALA A 180 4.20 -6.75 1.86
N VAL A 181 3.14 -5.95 2.04
CA VAL A 181 2.80 -5.32 3.32
C VAL A 181 1.34 -5.60 3.67
N SER A 182 1.06 -6.04 4.90
CA SER A 182 -0.30 -6.36 5.36
C SER A 182 -0.62 -5.86 6.77
N PRO A 183 -1.64 -5.01 6.92
CA PRO A 183 -2.40 -4.86 8.18
C PRO A 183 -3.60 -5.82 8.28
N LEU A 184 -3.69 -6.59 9.37
CA LEU A 184 -4.85 -7.45 9.74
C LEU A 184 -5.95 -6.60 10.42
N SER A 185 -7.25 -6.75 10.15
CA SER A 185 -8.07 -7.89 10.59
C SER A 185 -9.34 -8.12 9.73
N GLY A 186 -9.97 -9.29 9.94
CA GLY A 186 -11.44 -9.47 9.92
C GLY A 186 -12.15 -9.52 8.57
N ARG A 187 -12.32 -10.74 8.03
CA ARG A 187 -13.25 -11.20 6.98
C ARG A 187 -14.04 -10.13 6.18
N SER A 188 -13.69 -9.96 4.91
CA SER A 188 -14.51 -10.31 3.72
C SER A 188 -13.96 -9.61 2.46
N SER A 189 -13.79 -10.38 1.39
CA SER A 189 -13.41 -9.99 0.02
C SER A 189 -12.07 -9.24 -0.13
N THR A 190 -10.98 -10.00 -0.29
CA THR A 190 -9.65 -9.49 -0.62
C THR A 190 -9.60 -9.02 -2.07
N SER A 191 -9.44 -7.71 -2.28
CA SER A 191 -8.99 -7.18 -3.57
C SER A 191 -7.58 -6.63 -3.40
N PHE A 192 -6.61 -7.24 -4.09
CA PHE A 192 -5.22 -6.83 -4.04
C PHE A 192 -5.03 -5.49 -4.77
N CYS A 193 -4.15 -4.63 -4.24
CA CYS A 193 -3.69 -3.44 -4.93
C CYS A 193 -2.24 -3.70 -5.38
N THR A 194 -2.08 -4.13 -6.63
CA THR A 194 -0.78 -4.23 -7.30
C THR A 194 -0.51 -2.98 -8.15
N THR A 195 -1.05 -1.82 -7.75
CA THR A 195 -0.81 -0.55 -8.46
C THR A 195 0.69 -0.41 -8.67
N PRO A 196 1.16 -0.37 -9.94
CA PRO A 196 2.52 -0.01 -10.24
C PRO A 196 2.80 1.32 -9.55
N TRP A 197 3.91 1.39 -8.84
CA TRP A 197 4.39 2.65 -8.30
C TRP A 197 4.54 3.60 -9.47
N PRO A 198 4.12 4.88 -9.38
CA PRO A 198 4.39 5.81 -10.46
C PRO A 198 5.90 5.91 -10.60
N ARG A 199 6.45 5.26 -11.62
CA ARG A 199 7.75 5.62 -12.19
C ARG A 199 7.67 7.10 -12.57
N CYS A 200 8.79 7.80 -12.43
CA CYS A 200 9.02 9.20 -12.82
C CYS A 200 8.80 9.51 -14.32
N SER A 201 8.05 8.68 -15.06
CA SER A 201 7.74 8.85 -16.48
C SER A 201 6.23 8.91 -16.78
N ALA A 202 5.34 8.87 -15.77
CA ALA A 202 4.01 9.42 -15.96
C ALA A 202 4.15 10.95 -16.20
N PRO A 203 3.40 11.55 -17.14
CA PRO A 203 3.44 12.99 -17.32
C PRO A 203 3.19 13.68 -15.96
N PRO A 204 3.82 14.84 -15.71
CA PRO A 204 3.57 15.58 -14.47
C PRO A 204 2.07 15.69 -14.26
N TRP A 205 1.62 15.43 -13.03
CA TRP A 205 0.23 15.59 -12.64
C TRP A 205 -0.31 16.89 -13.23
N PRO A 206 -1.45 16.88 -13.96
CA PRO A 206 -1.97 18.10 -14.54
C PRO A 206 -2.16 19.12 -13.40
N PRO A 207 -1.73 20.39 -13.60
CA PRO A 207 -1.92 21.42 -12.59
C PRO A 207 -3.41 21.49 -12.24
N PRO A 208 -3.76 21.76 -10.96
CA PRO A 208 -5.15 21.91 -10.58
C PRO A 208 -5.79 22.99 -11.46
N SER A 209 -6.89 22.62 -12.13
CA SER A 209 -7.69 23.57 -12.89
C SER A 209 -8.03 24.73 -11.98
N THR A 210 -7.63 25.93 -12.36
CA THR A 210 -7.99 27.17 -11.68
C THR A 210 -9.51 27.23 -11.60
N ARG A 211 -10.05 26.90 -10.42
CA ARG A 211 -11.45 27.14 -10.11
C ARG A 211 -11.59 28.65 -9.94
N THR A 212 -11.87 29.35 -11.04
CA THR A 212 -12.35 30.73 -10.97
C THR A 212 -13.62 30.70 -10.15
N SER A 213 -13.56 31.21 -8.91
CA SER A 213 -14.75 31.60 -8.17
C SER A 213 -15.43 32.70 -8.98
N ARG A 214 -16.62 32.41 -9.52
CA ARG A 214 -17.56 33.50 -9.79
C ARG A 214 -18.09 33.96 -8.43
N ARG A 215 -17.99 35.27 -8.22
CA ARG A 215 -18.59 36.03 -7.12
C ARG A 215 -20.06 35.68 -6.94
#